data_AF-A0A7C5I785-F1
#
_entry.id   AF-A0A7C5I785-F1
#
_cell.length_a   1.000
_cell.length_b   1.000
_cell.length_c   1.000
_cell.angle_alpha   90.00
_cell.angle_beta   90.00
_cell.angle_gamma   90.00
#
_symmetry.space_group_name_H-M   'P 1'
#
loop_
_entity.id
_entity.type
_entity.pdbx_description
1 polymer ?
#
loop_
_entity_poly.entity_id
_entity_poly.type
_entity_poly.pdbx_seq_one_letter_code
_entity_poly.pdbx_strand_id
1 'polypeptide(L)'
;RDVKNAPSRFEAAKKMIESMGGKVLGLYVTMGGYDIVAVTEAPNDEAASAMALSIASRGNAKTTTMRAFTESEFVEILKKVS
;
A
#
# COMPACT_ATOMS: atom_id res chain seq x y z
N ARG A 1 -13.34 -12.09 9.86
CA ARG A 1 -13.95 -12.62 8.61
C ARG A 1 -13.07 -13.74 8.06
N ASP A 2 -13.62 -14.65 7.26
CA ASP A 2 -12.98 -15.88 6.76
C ASP A 2 -11.55 -15.68 6.23
N VAL A 3 -10.57 -16.19 6.97
CA VAL A 3 -9.14 -16.05 6.69
C VAL A 3 -8.74 -16.86 5.45
N LYS A 4 -9.44 -17.97 5.17
CA LYS A 4 -9.15 -18.85 4.02
C LYS A 4 -9.40 -18.15 2.69
N ASN A 5 -10.22 -17.10 2.67
CA ASN A 5 -10.46 -16.27 1.49
C ASN A 5 -9.39 -15.19 1.27
N ALA A 6 -8.23 -15.25 1.95
CA ALA A 6 -7.13 -14.31 1.72
C ALA A 6 -6.64 -14.24 0.26
N PRO A 7 -6.44 -15.37 -0.46
CA PRO A 7 -5.95 -15.32 -1.84
C PRO A 7 -6.86 -14.50 -2.76
N SER A 8 -8.17 -14.71 -2.71
CA SER A 8 -9.13 -13.96 -3.52
C SER A 8 -9.14 -12.46 -3.18
N ARG A 9 -8.92 -12.12 -1.91
CA ARG A 9 -8.82 -10.72 -1.47
C ARG A 9 -7.57 -10.05 -2.02
N PHE A 10 -6.45 -10.76 -2.05
CA PHE A 10 -5.20 -10.24 -2.64
C PHE A 10 -5.37 -9.97 -4.13
N GLU A 11 -5.96 -10.91 -4.87
CA GLU A 11 -6.24 -10.72 -6.29
C GLU A 11 -7.20 -9.57 -6.55
N ALA A 12 -8.26 -9.44 -5.75
CA ALA A 12 -9.19 -8.32 -5.85
C ALA A 12 -8.55 -6.96 -5.49
N ALA A 13 -7.57 -6.94 -4.58
CA ALA A 13 -6.82 -5.74 -4.23
C ALA A 13 -5.84 -5.34 -5.36
N LYS A 14 -5.11 -6.30 -5.93
CA LYS A 14 -4.21 -6.06 -7.07
C LYS A 14 -4.95 -5.46 -8.26
N LYS A 15 -6.07 -6.08 -8.67
CA LYS A 15 -6.90 -5.57 -9.78
C LYS A 15 -7.45 -4.18 -9.51
N MET A 16 -7.84 -3.89 -8.27
CA MET A 16 -8.29 -2.56 -7.88
C MET A 16 -7.15 -1.54 -8.02
N ILE A 17 -5.97 -1.83 -7.48
CA ILE A 17 -4.78 -0.97 -7.56
C ILE A 17 -4.43 -0.69 -9.02
N GLU A 18 -4.40 -1.72 -9.87
CA GLU A 18 -4.13 -1.59 -11.31
C GLU A 18 -5.19 -0.73 -12.02
N SER A 19 -6.48 -0.91 -11.70
CA SER A 19 -7.55 -0.08 -12.29
C SER A 19 -7.47 1.39 -11.92
N MET A 20 -6.74 1.73 -10.85
CA MET A 20 -6.49 3.09 -10.39
C MET A 20 -5.15 3.65 -10.89
N GLY A 21 -4.48 2.95 -11.83
CA GLY A 21 -3.19 3.35 -12.38
C GLY A 21 -2.00 3.06 -11.47
N GLY A 22 -2.20 2.32 -10.37
CA GLY A 22 -1.14 1.86 -9.50
C GLY A 22 -0.56 0.51 -9.92
N LYS A 23 0.52 0.11 -9.27
CA LYS A 23 1.17 -1.20 -9.48
C LYS A 23 1.54 -1.82 -8.16
N VAL A 24 1.32 -3.12 -7.99
CA VAL A 24 1.80 -3.87 -6.82
C VAL A 24 3.19 -4.41 -7.11
N LEU A 25 4.20 -3.91 -6.40
CA LEU A 25 5.59 -4.39 -6.51
C LEU A 25 5.82 -5.64 -5.66
N GLY A 26 5.13 -5.74 -4.53
CA GLY A 26 5.24 -6.87 -3.62
C GLY A 26 4.10 -6.92 -2.62
N LEU A 27 3.74 -8.14 -2.21
CA LEU A 27 2.79 -8.39 -1.15
C LEU A 27 3.35 -9.51 -0.28
N TYR A 28 3.54 -9.21 1.00
CA TYR A 28 4.19 -10.08 1.97
C TYR A 28 3.27 -10.32 3.14
N VAL A 29 3.18 -11.57 3.58
CA VAL A 29 2.57 -11.92 4.86
C VAL A 29 3.66 -11.85 5.92
N THR A 30 3.41 -11.12 7.00
CA THR A 30 4.40 -10.82 8.04
C THR A 30 3.96 -11.37 9.39
N MET A 31 4.93 -11.67 10.25
CA MET A 31 4.66 -11.99 11.66
C MET A 31 5.15 -10.83 12.52
N GLY A 32 4.24 -10.14 13.20
CA GLY A 32 4.55 -8.95 13.99
C GLY A 32 3.33 -8.08 14.22
N GLY A 33 3.54 -6.76 14.34
CA GLY A 33 2.44 -5.80 14.57
C GLY A 33 1.47 -5.62 13.40
N TYR A 34 1.82 -6.14 12.22
CA TYR A 34 0.99 -6.15 11.03
C TYR A 34 1.04 -7.53 10.36
N ASP A 35 -0.08 -7.98 9.80
CA ASP A 35 -0.18 -9.28 9.13
C ASP A 35 0.26 -9.24 7.67
N ILE A 36 0.22 -8.05 7.04
CA ILE A 36 0.50 -7.85 5.62
C ILE A 36 1.27 -6.55 5.40
N VAL A 37 2.28 -6.62 4.54
CA VAL A 37 2.94 -5.45 3.93
C VAL A 37 2.74 -5.52 2.42
N ALA A 38 2.22 -4.44 1.83
CA ALA A 38 2.12 -4.29 0.38
C ALA A 38 2.97 -3.09 -0.06
N VAL A 39 3.84 -3.30 -1.05
CA VAL A 39 4.64 -2.27 -1.68
C VAL A 39 3.99 -1.94 -3.02
N THR A 40 3.61 -0.69 -3.22
CA THR A 40 2.87 -0.25 -4.40
C THR A 40 3.46 1.02 -4.99
N GLU A 41 3.46 1.13 -6.30
CA GLU A 41 3.65 2.40 -7.01
C GLU A 41 2.29 3.02 -7.30
N ALA A 42 2.21 4.34 -7.16
CA ALA A 42 1.03 5.14 -7.47
C ALA A 42 1.48 6.37 -8.29
N PRO A 43 0.62 6.91 -9.16
CA PRO A 43 0.97 8.10 -9.94
C PRO A 43 1.15 9.36 -9.07
N ASN A 44 0.50 9.43 -7.90
CA ASN A 44 0.61 10.52 -6.93
C ASN A 44 0.06 10.08 -5.55
N ASP A 45 0.20 10.96 -4.55
CA ASP A 45 -0.21 10.71 -3.16
C ASP A 45 -1.74 10.59 -3.00
N GLU A 46 -2.51 11.30 -3.82
CA GLU A 46 -3.98 11.20 -3.85
C GLU A 46 -4.43 9.82 -4.32
N ALA A 47 -3.84 9.30 -5.39
CA ALA A 47 -4.11 7.95 -5.88
C ALA A 47 -3.71 6.88 -4.85
N ALA A 48 -2.54 7.02 -4.22
CA ALA A 48 -2.10 6.13 -3.14
C ALA A 48 -3.10 6.11 -1.97
N SER A 49 -3.57 7.29 -1.56
CA SER A 49 -4.56 7.44 -0.50
C SER A 49 -5.90 6.82 -0.88
N ALA A 50 -6.38 7.06 -2.10
CA ALA A 50 -7.62 6.48 -2.61
C ALA A 50 -7.56 4.95 -2.67
N MET A 51 -6.42 4.37 -3.06
CA MET A 51 -6.19 2.91 -3.05
C MET A 51 -6.26 2.35 -1.61
N ALA A 52 -5.56 2.98 -0.67
CA ALA A 52 -5.58 2.56 0.74
C ALA A 52 -6.97 2.65 1.37
N LEU A 53 -7.71 3.72 1.11
CA LEU A 53 -9.09 3.91 1.58
C LEU A 53 -10.05 2.91 0.95
N SER A 54 -9.87 2.58 -0.34
CA SER A 54 -10.67 1.59 -1.05
C SER A 54 -10.46 0.17 -0.51
N ILE A 55 -9.26 -0.15 0.00
CA ILE A 55 -8.99 -1.39 0.71
C ILE A 55 -9.65 -1.37 2.09
N ALA A 56 -9.45 -0.29 2.86
CA ALA A 56 -10.00 -0.16 4.22
C ALA A 56 -11.54 -0.17 4.24
N SER A 57 -12.20 0.45 3.26
CA SER A 57 -13.67 0.53 3.16
C SER A 57 -14.35 -0.83 3.02
N ARG A 58 -13.62 -1.87 2.60
CA ARG A 58 -14.11 -3.27 2.55
C ARG A 58 -14.24 -3.91 3.94
N GLY A 59 -13.77 -3.23 4.99
CA GLY A 59 -13.98 -3.58 6.40
C GLY A 59 -13.19 -4.80 6.87
N ASN A 60 -12.19 -5.23 6.11
CA ASN A 60 -11.38 -6.42 6.40
C ASN A 60 -9.88 -6.12 6.56
N ALA A 61 -9.50 -4.84 6.54
CA ALA A 61 -8.14 -4.37 6.75
C ALA A 61 -8.17 -3.01 7.45
N LYS A 62 -7.22 -2.80 8.36
CA LYS A 62 -6.85 -1.47 8.87
C LYS A 62 -5.49 -1.15 8.28
N THR A 63 -5.41 -0.06 7.51
CA THR A 63 -4.21 0.29 6.75
C THR A 63 -3.41 1.38 7.47
N THR A 64 -2.09 1.29 7.37
CA THR A 64 -1.15 2.35 7.71
C THR A 64 -0.31 2.59 6.47
N THR A 65 -0.60 3.67 5.74
CA THR A 65 0.10 4.01 4.50
C THR A 65 1.36 4.80 4.84
N MET A 66 2.49 4.37 4.31
CA MET A 66 3.77 5.05 4.46
C MET A 66 4.26 5.45 3.07
N ARG A 67 4.41 6.76 2.83
CA ARG A 67 5.08 7.23 1.61
C ARG A 67 6.55 6.82 1.69
N ALA A 68 6.98 5.99 0.74
CA ALA A 68 8.37 5.62 0.59
C ALA A 68 9.09 6.69 -0.24
N PHE A 69 9.91 7.51 0.41
CA PHE A 69 10.83 8.39 -0.30
C PHE A 69 11.98 7.58 -0.87
N THR A 70 12.34 7.87 -2.11
CA THR A 70 13.57 7.37 -2.71
C THR A 70 14.80 7.92 -1.98
N GLU A 71 15.95 7.26 -2.13
CA GLU A 71 17.22 7.75 -1.58
C GLU A 71 17.53 9.19 -2.05
N SER A 72 17.27 9.48 -3.33
CA SER A 72 17.44 10.82 -3.91
C SER A 72 16.51 11.86 -3.27
N GLU A 73 15.23 11.54 -3.08
CA GLU A 73 14.30 12.44 -2.37
C GLU A 73 14.75 12.67 -0.92
N PHE A 74 15.25 11.63 -0.26
CA PHE A 74 15.76 11.76 1.11
C PHE A 74 16.97 12.68 1.19
N VAL A 75 17.89 12.62 0.24
CA VAL A 75 19.01 13.58 0.15
C VAL A 75 18.51 15.02 -0.01
N GLU A 76 17.48 15.27 -0.83
CA GLU A 76 16.88 16.60 -0.95
C GLU A 76 16.16 17.04 0.34
N ILE A 77 15.55 16.11 1.08
CA ILE A 77 14.95 16.38 2.39
C ILE A 77 16.04 16.82 3.39
N LEU A 78 17.19 16.14 3.41
CA LEU A 78 18.28 16.46 4.33
C LEU A 78 18.83 17.88 4.13
N LYS A 79 18.83 18.40 2.90
CA LYS A 79 19.24 19.79 2.63
C LYS A 79 18.35 20.85 3.30
N LYS A 80 17.14 20.46 3.73
CA LYS A 80 16.19 21.34 4.44
C LYS A 80 16.30 21.25 5.96
N VAL A 81 17.12 20.34 6.47
CA VAL A 81 17.41 20.21 7.90
C VAL A 81 18.61 21.11 8.20
N SER A 82 18.43 22.03 9.16
CA SER A 82 19.46 22.99 9.62
C SER A 82 20.59 22.31 10.38
#